data_AF-A0A951LCM6-F1
#
_entry.id   AF-A0A951LCM6-F1
#
_cell.length_a   1.000
_cell.length_b   1.000
_cell.length_c   1.000
_cell.angle_alpha   90.00
_cell.angle_beta   90.00
_cell.angle_gamma   90.00
#
_symmetry.space_group_name_H-M   'P 1'
#
loop_
_entity.id
_entity.type
_entity.pdbx_description
1 polymer ?
#
loop_
_entity_poly.entity_id
_entity_poly.type
_entity_poly.pdbx_seq_one_letter_code
_entity_poly.pdbx_strand_id
1 'polypeptide(L)'
;MTAIMRPLSNTAAFVPGQPRRPDNVTFYGVISEATAKCDKTGDTLRLALDVLLVGERGPAGKTDQADLDYFVAVTGPGQSILDKKPFHVQIRVPPGEKRAGVTDHIEEVIPLAGHAIADLGVAIGFQQSPEVVDFYKHFRGR
;
A
#
# COMPACT_ATOMS: atom_id res chain seq x y z
N MET A 1 6.97 9.20 12.70
CA MET A 1 6.04 9.93 11.80
C MET A 1 5.55 8.96 10.73
N THR A 2 4.24 8.88 10.46
CA THR A 2 3.69 8.00 9.40
C THR A 2 3.51 8.79 8.12
N ALA A 3 3.95 8.22 7.00
CA ALA A 3 3.83 8.84 5.70
C ALA A 3 3.34 7.82 4.66
N ILE A 4 2.21 8.13 4.03
CA ILE A 4 1.81 7.46 2.79
C ILE A 4 2.72 8.00 1.69
N MET A 5 3.40 7.10 0.98
CA MET A 5 4.20 7.47 -0.17
C MET A 5 3.26 7.86 -1.31
N ARG A 6 3.02 9.17 -1.48
CA ARG A 6 2.11 9.70 -2.51
C ARG A 6 2.31 9.11 -3.91
N PRO A 7 3.54 8.87 -4.41
CA PRO A 7 3.73 8.24 -5.72
C PRO A 7 3.25 6.78 -5.78
N LEU A 8 3.16 6.11 -4.63
CA LEU A 8 2.82 4.70 -4.48
C LEU A 8 1.47 4.50 -3.77
N SER A 9 0.70 5.57 -3.56
CA SER A 9 -0.62 5.49 -2.92
C SER A 9 -1.71 4.97 -3.86
N ASN A 10 -1.40 4.81 -5.15
CA ASN A 10 -2.31 4.30 -6.17
C ASN A 10 -1.63 3.14 -6.93
N THR A 11 -2.42 2.13 -7.30
CA THR A 11 -1.98 1.02 -8.16
C THR A 11 -3.09 0.61 -9.12
N ALA A 12 -2.73 -0.20 -10.11
CA ALA A 12 -3.68 -0.80 -11.04
C ALA A 12 -3.37 -2.29 -11.22
N ALA A 13 -4.39 -3.12 -11.08
CA ALA A 13 -4.40 -4.53 -11.46
C ALA A 13 -4.94 -4.65 -12.88
N PHE A 14 -4.44 -5.61 -13.66
CA PHE A 14 -4.84 -5.76 -15.06
C PHE A 14 -5.17 -7.21 -15.39
N VAL A 15 -5.88 -7.39 -16.49
CA VAL A 15 -6.12 -8.71 -17.06
C VAL A 15 -4.78 -9.40 -17.38
N PRO A 16 -4.55 -10.64 -16.92
CA PRO A 16 -3.33 -11.39 -17.22
C PRO A 16 -3.10 -11.53 -18.74
N GLY A 17 -1.86 -11.31 -19.18
CA GLY A 17 -1.47 -11.45 -20.59
C GLY A 17 -1.92 -10.33 -21.53
N GLN A 18 -2.68 -9.33 -21.05
CA GLN A 18 -3.10 -8.19 -21.86
C GLN A 18 -2.12 -7.00 -21.74
N PRO A 19 -2.06 -6.12 -22.76
CA PRO A 19 -1.33 -4.87 -22.66
C PRO A 19 -1.80 -4.02 -21.48
N ARG A 20 -0.89 -3.41 -20.74
CA ARG A 20 -1.19 -2.52 -19.60
C ARG A 20 -1.72 -1.17 -20.10
N ARG A 21 -3.03 -1.13 -20.36
CA ARG A 21 -3.78 0.04 -20.85
C ARG A 21 -5.00 0.29 -19.95
N PRO A 22 -5.54 1.51 -19.90
CA PRO A 22 -6.69 1.83 -19.05
C PRO A 22 -7.88 0.88 -19.25
N ASP A 23 -8.18 0.50 -20.50
CA ASP A 23 -9.29 -0.39 -20.84
C ASP A 23 -9.13 -1.82 -20.31
N ASN A 24 -7.89 -2.22 -20.00
CA ASN A 24 -7.54 -3.55 -19.50
C ASN A 24 -7.34 -3.59 -17.98
N VAL A 25 -7.60 -2.48 -17.28
CA VAL A 25 -7.54 -2.45 -15.82
C VAL A 25 -8.72 -3.24 -15.25
N THR A 26 -8.42 -4.23 -14.41
CA THR A 26 -9.43 -5.00 -13.66
C THR A 26 -9.84 -4.27 -12.40
N PHE A 27 -8.87 -3.71 -11.67
CA PHE A 27 -9.10 -2.90 -10.47
C PHE A 27 -8.06 -1.79 -10.33
N TYR A 28 -8.47 -0.66 -9.79
CA TYR A 28 -7.61 0.35 -9.22
C TYR A 28 -7.52 0.15 -7.71
N GLY A 29 -6.33 0.28 -7.15
CA GLY A 29 -6.10 0.27 -5.71
C GLY A 29 -5.70 1.65 -5.23
N VAL A 30 -6.24 2.08 -4.09
CA VAL A 30 -5.90 3.35 -3.42
C VAL A 30 -5.63 3.08 -1.95
N ILE A 31 -4.47 3.51 -1.44
CA ILE A 31 -4.23 3.63 0.01
C ILE A 31 -4.84 4.97 0.42
N SER A 32 -6.02 4.91 1.02
CA SER A 32 -6.82 6.09 1.36
C SER A 32 -6.31 6.77 2.63
N GLU A 33 -5.97 5.96 3.62
CA GLU A 33 -5.55 6.43 4.94
C GLU A 33 -4.60 5.41 5.57
N ALA A 34 -3.70 5.90 6.42
CA ALA A 34 -2.87 5.05 7.24
C ALA A 34 -2.62 5.73 8.58
N THR A 35 -3.06 5.07 9.65
CA THR A 35 -2.82 5.52 11.02
C THR A 35 -1.79 4.63 11.67
N ALA A 36 -0.82 5.21 12.38
CA ALA A 36 0.10 4.45 13.19
C ALA A 36 0.01 4.87 14.66
N LYS A 37 0.12 3.89 15.54
CA LYS A 37 0.36 4.07 16.96
C LYS A 37 1.68 3.40 17.30
N CYS A 38 2.51 4.13 18.04
CA CYS A 38 3.84 3.70 18.38
C CYS A 38 4.01 3.74 19.90
N ASP A 39 4.26 2.58 20.51
CA ASP A 39 4.47 2.46 21.95
C ASP A 39 5.88 1.93 22.24
N LYS A 40 6.70 2.74 22.93
CA LYS A 40 8.04 2.33 23.34
C LYS A 40 7.95 1.38 24.54
N THR A 41 8.62 0.23 24.45
CA THR A 41 8.84 -0.65 25.61
C THR A 41 10.31 -1.05 25.66
N GLY A 42 11.06 -0.41 26.57
CA GLY A 42 12.51 -0.64 26.69
C GLY A 42 13.25 -0.21 25.43
N ASP A 43 13.93 -1.16 24.78
CA ASP A 43 14.66 -0.96 23.51
C ASP A 43 13.89 -1.43 22.26
N THR A 44 12.57 -1.62 22.41
CA THR A 44 11.69 -1.98 21.29
C THR A 44 10.57 -0.95 21.12
N LEU A 45 10.09 -0.82 19.89
CA LEU A 45 8.93 -0.05 19.51
C LEU A 45 7.85 -1.01 19.05
N ARG A 46 6.70 -1.00 19.73
CA ARG A 46 5.48 -1.64 19.23
C ARG A 46 4.81 -0.68 18.27
N LEU A 47 4.68 -1.11 17.03
CA LEU A 47 4.03 -0.37 15.97
C LEU A 47 2.71 -1.06 15.65
N ALA A 48 1.58 -0.37 15.88
CA ALA A 48 0.27 -0.78 15.42
C ALA A 48 -0.14 0.13 14.25
N LEU A 49 -0.46 -0.47 13.11
CA LEU A 49 -0.85 0.21 11.88
C LEU A 49 -2.26 -0.19 11.48
N ASP A 50 -3.06 0.81 11.16
CA ASP A 50 -4.36 0.66 10.51
C ASP A 50 -4.23 1.26 9.11
N VAL A 51 -4.28 0.44 8.07
CA VAL A 51 -4.15 0.88 6.68
C VAL A 51 -5.48 0.69 5.97
N LEU A 52 -6.12 1.79 5.56
CA LEU A 52 -7.35 1.74 4.77
C LEU A 52 -7.01 1.64 3.28
N LEU A 53 -7.24 0.47 2.72
CA LEU A 53 -7.09 0.19 1.29
C LEU A 53 -8.45 0.16 0.62
N VAL A 54 -8.57 0.81 -0.53
CA VAL A 54 -9.79 0.88 -1.33
C VAL A 54 -9.51 0.26 -2.69
N GLY A 55 -10.33 -0.71 -3.07
CA GLY A 55 -10.35 -1.29 -4.41
C GLY A 55 -11.52 -0.73 -5.20
N GLU A 56 -11.25 -0.21 -6.39
CA GLU A 56 -12.27 0.28 -7.33
C GLU A 56 -12.23 -0.54 -8.61
N ARG A 57 -13.40 -0.99 -9.08
CA ARG A 57 -13.53 -1.81 -10.29
C ARG A 57 -13.12 -1.02 -11.52
N GLY A 58 -12.18 -1.56 -12.29
CA GLY A 58 -11.76 -0.99 -13.57
C GLY A 58 -12.66 -1.42 -14.74
N PRO A 59 -12.43 -0.88 -15.95
CA PRO A 59 -13.25 -1.17 -17.13
C PRO A 59 -13.29 -2.65 -17.53
N ALA A 60 -12.22 -3.40 -17.26
CA ALA A 60 -12.14 -4.84 -17.50
C ALA A 60 -12.43 -5.69 -16.23
N GLY A 61 -12.88 -5.08 -15.13
CA GLY A 61 -13.12 -5.72 -13.85
C GLY A 61 -14.37 -6.60 -13.84
N LYS A 62 -14.20 -7.90 -14.09
CA LYS A 62 -15.29 -8.89 -14.10
C LYS A 62 -15.48 -9.63 -12.78
N THR A 63 -14.45 -9.72 -11.95
CA THR A 63 -14.50 -10.39 -10.64
C THR A 63 -15.00 -9.43 -9.57
N ASP A 64 -15.44 -9.94 -8.43
CA ASP A 64 -15.83 -9.18 -7.24
C ASP A 64 -14.71 -9.10 -6.20
N GLN A 65 -13.50 -9.50 -6.56
CA GLN A 65 -12.33 -9.52 -5.71
C GLN A 65 -11.16 -8.83 -6.39
N ALA A 66 -10.54 -7.88 -5.67
CA ALA A 66 -9.28 -7.25 -6.03
C ALA A 66 -8.17 -7.78 -5.12
N ASP A 67 -7.17 -8.41 -5.72
CA ASP A 67 -5.96 -8.88 -5.05
C ASP A 67 -4.86 -7.84 -5.27
N LEU A 68 -4.38 -7.23 -4.18
CA LEU A 68 -3.40 -6.15 -4.23
C LEU A 68 -2.25 -6.43 -3.26
N ASP A 69 -1.05 -6.03 -3.66
CA ASP A 69 0.14 -6.12 -2.83
C ASP A 69 0.61 -4.72 -2.42
N TYR A 70 0.85 -4.53 -1.13
CA TYR A 70 1.42 -3.30 -0.59
C TYR A 70 2.60 -3.63 0.32
N PHE A 71 3.31 -2.60 0.78
CA PHE A 71 4.40 -2.78 1.71
C PHE A 71 4.33 -1.75 2.83
N VAL A 72 4.90 -2.14 3.97
CA VAL A 72 5.25 -1.25 5.06
C VAL A 72 6.76 -1.26 5.19
N ALA A 73 7.36 -0.07 5.20
CA ALA A 73 8.79 0.10 5.41
C ALA A 73 9.03 0.96 6.65
N VAL A 74 9.93 0.50 7.51
CA VAL A 74 10.46 1.27 8.63
C VAL A 74 11.72 1.95 8.13
N THR A 75 11.79 3.26 8.34
CA THR A 75 12.89 4.10 7.89
C THR A 75 13.57 4.77 9.08
N GLY A 76 14.88 4.92 9.01
CA GLY A 76 15.69 5.62 9.99
C GLY A 76 16.12 7.01 9.50
N PRO A 77 17.14 7.61 10.15
CA PRO A 77 17.73 8.87 9.73
C PRO A 77 18.08 8.87 8.24
N GLY A 78 17.80 9.98 7.56
CA GLY A 78 18.09 10.16 6.14
C GLY A 78 17.26 9.29 5.20
N GLN A 79 16.09 8.80 5.64
CA GLN A 79 15.22 7.89 4.86
C GLN A 79 15.88 6.55 4.52
N SER A 80 16.87 6.12 5.31
CA SER A 80 17.44 4.78 5.21
C SER A 80 16.38 3.73 5.54
N ILE A 81 16.23 2.69 4.72
CA ILE A 81 15.28 1.59 4.99
C ILE A 81 15.93 0.66 6.02
N LEU A 82 15.32 0.58 7.20
CA LEU A 82 15.74 -0.32 8.27
C LEU A 82 15.09 -1.69 8.11
N ASP A 83 13.80 -1.70 7.79
CA ASP A 83 13.04 -2.92 7.51
C ASP A 83 11.96 -2.64 6.45
N LYS A 84 11.60 -3.64 5.66
CA LYS A 84 10.52 -3.56 4.67
C LYS A 84 9.83 -4.91 4.55
N LYS A 85 8.52 -4.93 4.76
CA LYS A 85 7.69 -6.13 4.66
C LYS A 85 6.58 -5.95 3.62
N PRO A 86 6.40 -6.92 2.71
CA PRO A 86 5.26 -6.96 1.82
C PRO A 86 4.04 -7.55 2.53
N PHE A 87 2.86 -7.06 2.15
CA PHE A 87 1.56 -7.51 2.62
C PHE A 87 0.62 -7.71 1.44
N HIS A 88 -0.21 -8.74 1.54
CA HIS A 88 -1.19 -9.08 0.52
C HIS A 88 -2.59 -8.81 1.07
N VAL A 89 -3.42 -8.10 0.31
CA VAL A 89 -4.78 -7.77 0.70
C VAL A 89 -5.78 -8.18 -0.37
N GLN A 90 -6.92 -8.71 0.08
CA GLN A 90 -8.04 -9.08 -0.76
C GLN A 90 -9.22 -8.16 -0.45
N ILE A 91 -9.64 -7.38 -1.44
CA ILE A 91 -10.76 -6.45 -1.31
C ILE A 91 -11.95 -7.01 -2.07
N ARG A 92 -13.00 -7.41 -1.34
CA ARG A 92 -14.26 -7.84 -1.96
C ARG A 92 -15.11 -6.63 -2.29
N VAL A 93 -15.38 -6.43 -3.57
CA VAL A 93 -16.27 -5.38 -4.11
C VAL A 93 -17.62 -6.03 -4.45
N PRO A 94 -18.67 -5.82 -3.62
CA PRO A 94 -19.96 -6.48 -3.79
C PRO A 94 -20.60 -6.24 -5.16
N PRO A 95 -21.49 -7.15 -5.64
CA PRO A 95 -22.26 -6.92 -6.86
C PRO A 95 -23.05 -5.62 -6.78
N GLY A 96 -22.99 -4.81 -7.84
CA GLY A 96 -23.65 -3.50 -7.89
C GLY A 96 -22.81 -2.34 -7.34
N GLU A 97 -21.76 -2.62 -6.56
CA GLU A 97 -20.83 -1.60 -6.07
C GLU A 97 -19.67 -1.39 -7.04
N LYS A 98 -19.21 -0.13 -7.13
CA LYS A 98 -18.03 0.24 -7.92
C LYS A 98 -16.74 0.15 -7.14
N ARG A 99 -16.80 0.27 -5.81
CA ARG A 99 -15.63 0.27 -4.93
C ARG A 99 -15.96 -0.33 -3.57
N ALA A 100 -14.95 -0.86 -2.90
CA ALA A 100 -15.04 -1.28 -1.50
C ALA A 100 -13.72 -0.97 -0.79
N GLY A 101 -13.77 -0.85 0.52
CA GLY A 101 -12.61 -0.62 1.38
C GLY A 101 -12.42 -1.76 2.37
N VAL A 102 -11.16 -1.98 2.75
CA VAL A 102 -10.77 -2.85 3.86
C VAL A 102 -9.71 -2.14 4.69
N THR A 103 -9.80 -2.28 6.00
CA THR A 103 -8.74 -1.85 6.91
C THR A 103 -7.88 -3.06 7.25
N ASP A 104 -6.60 -2.99 6.93
CA ASP A 104 -5.63 -3.99 7.34
C ASP A 104 -4.96 -3.55 8.65
N HIS A 105 -4.94 -4.46 9.62
CA HIS A 105 -4.46 -4.23 10.97
C HIS A 105 -3.13 -4.97 11.17
N ILE A 106 -2.04 -4.22 11.27
CA ILE A 106 -0.69 -4.78 11.40
C ILE A 106 -0.12 -4.40 12.77
N GLU A 107 0.39 -5.39 13.48
CA GLU A 107 1.17 -5.18 14.70
C GLU A 107 2.59 -5.72 14.51
N GLU A 108 3.58 -4.86 14.70
CA GLU A 108 4.99 -5.18 14.51
C GLU A 108 5.83 -4.71 15.70
N VAL A 109 6.89 -5.45 16.00
CA VAL A 109 7.85 -5.10 17.05
C VAL A 109 9.19 -4.77 16.39
N ILE A 110 9.59 -3.52 16.49
CA ILE A 110 10.80 -2.99 15.86
C ILE A 110 11.86 -2.79 16.94
N PRO A 111 13.02 -3.48 16.86
CA PRO A 111 14.15 -3.16 17.72
C PRO A 111 14.65 -1.74 17.42
N LEU A 112 14.82 -0.92 18.47
CA LEU A 112 15.32 0.44 18.29
C LEU A 112 16.81 0.47 17.98
N ALA A 113 17.58 -0.52 18.45
CA ALA A 113 19.02 -0.65 18.19
C ALA A 113 19.81 0.65 18.43
N GLY A 114 19.39 1.45 19.43
CA GLY A 114 19.98 2.74 19.75
C GLY A 114 19.44 3.95 18.98
N HIS A 115 18.52 3.78 18.02
CA HIS A 115 17.84 4.88 17.34
C HIS A 115 16.79 5.55 18.25
N ALA A 116 16.69 6.88 18.16
CA ALA A 116 15.58 7.59 18.79
C ALA A 116 14.29 7.37 18.00
N ILE A 117 13.16 7.23 18.69
CA ILE A 117 11.85 7.06 18.03
C ILE A 117 11.51 8.24 17.11
N ALA A 118 11.97 9.44 17.47
CA ALA A 118 11.77 10.63 16.65
C ALA A 118 12.42 10.53 15.27
N ASP A 119 13.47 9.71 15.13
CA ASP A 119 14.19 9.49 13.89
C ASP A 119 13.58 8.38 13.02
N LEU A 120 12.58 7.67 13.56
CA LEU A 120 11.90 6.58 12.86
C LEU A 120 10.70 7.10 12.07
N GLY A 121 10.68 6.74 10.80
CA GLY A 121 9.56 6.95 9.87
C GLY A 121 8.91 5.63 9.48
N VAL A 122 7.59 5.64 9.28
CA VAL A 122 6.87 4.53 8.65
C VAL A 122 6.39 4.98 7.28
N ALA A 123 6.83 4.27 6.25
CA ALA A 123 6.48 4.52 4.86
C ALA A 123 5.59 3.39 4.33
N ILE A 124 4.47 3.75 3.70
CA ILE A 124 3.49 2.80 3.18
C ILE A 124 3.22 3.10 1.71
N GLY A 125 3.14 2.06 0.88
CA GLY A 125 2.85 2.18 -0.54
C GLY A 125 2.51 0.83 -1.17
N PHE A 126 1.85 0.86 -2.32
CA PHE A 126 1.64 -0.34 -3.12
C PHE A 126 2.97 -0.86 -3.67
N GLN A 127 3.10 -2.18 -3.73
CA GLN A 127 4.20 -2.83 -4.40
C GLN A 127 3.93 -2.78 -5.90
N GLN A 128 4.64 -1.89 -6.59
CA GLN A 128 4.47 -1.69 -8.03
C GLN A 128 5.32 -2.70 -8.79
N SER A 129 4.74 -3.31 -9.83
CA SER A 129 5.53 -3.98 -10.85
C SER A 129 6.07 -2.95 -11.85
N PRO A 130 7.17 -3.24 -12.58
CA PRO A 130 7.71 -2.32 -13.60
C PRO A 130 6.65 -1.87 -14.61
N GLU A 131 5.74 -2.78 -14.96
CA GLU A 131 4.69 -2.52 -15.92
C GLU A 131 3.61 -1.55 -15.39
N VAL A 132 3.32 -1.56 -14.08
CA VAL A 132 2.40 -0.56 -13.47
C VAL A 132 3.07 0.81 -13.41
N VAL A 133 4.37 0.85 -13.11
CA VAL A 133 5.14 2.11 -13.15
C VAL A 133 5.11 2.72 -14.55
N ASP A 134 5.33 1.90 -15.58
CA ASP A 134 5.29 2.38 -16.95
C ASP A 134 3.87 2.77 -17.38
N PHE A 135 2.84 2.03 -16.95
CA PHE A 135 1.46 2.44 -17.14
C PHE A 135 1.21 3.86 -16.59
N TYR A 136 1.62 4.13 -15.35
CA TYR A 136 1.46 5.47 -14.80
C TYR A 136 2.37 6.50 -15.48
N LYS A 137 3.56 6.18 -15.96
CA LYS A 137 4.35 7.15 -16.74
C LYS A 137 3.67 7.56 -18.05
N HIS A 138 3.02 6.62 -18.73
CA HIS A 138 2.46 6.84 -20.07
C HIS A 138 1.02 7.34 -20.06
N PHE A 139 0.21 6.89 -19.08
CA PHE A 139 -1.23 7.17 -19.04
C PHE A 139 -1.63 8.12 -17.91
N ARG A 140 -0.72 8.43 -16.99
CA ARG A 140 -0.93 9.50 -16.01
C ARG A 140 -0.50 10.83 -16.63
N GLY A 141 -1.36 11.36 -17.51
CA GLY A 141 -1.15 12.63 -18.20
C GLY A 141 -1.86 13.79 -17.49
N ARG A 142 -1.06 14.80 -17.10
CA ARG A 142 -1.39 16.19 -16.69
C ARG A 142 -2.31 16.40 -15.48
#